data_AF-A0A8J2MS22-F1
#
_entry.id   AF-A0A8J2MS22-F1
#
_cell.length_a   1.000
_cell.length_b   1.000
_cell.length_c   1.000
_cell.angle_alpha   90.00
_cell.angle_beta   90.00
_cell.angle_gamma   90.00
#
_symmetry.space_group_name_H-M   'P 1'
#
loop_
_entity.id
_entity.type
_entity.pdbx_description
1 polymer ?
#
loop_
_entity_poly.entity_id
_entity_poly.type
_entity_poly.pdbx_seq_one_letter_code
_entity_poly.pdbx_strand_id
1 'polypeptide(L)'
;MDILEDQHFKNYKFLMSCYGVCPYQPRYQKYLLRCVATIGIFNILTPKTIKFIEYLGDLDNMIQCIPMICVHLLGLVKFANWMFNANAIKRLFVLMERDGKTLKSEEDKEIMQRWLIRTRKLTSAYTGINLLH
;
A
#
# COMPACT_ATOMS: atom_id res chain seq x y z
N MET A 1 22.82 7.29 8.26
CA MET A 1 21.57 8.06 8.44
C MET A 1 20.53 7.10 8.99
N ASP A 2 19.88 7.39 10.10
CA ASP A 2 18.88 6.46 10.66
C ASP A 2 17.53 6.65 9.96
N ILE A 3 17.34 5.93 8.85
CA ILE A 3 16.15 6.03 7.98
C ILE A 3 14.87 5.66 8.75
N LEU A 4 14.96 4.81 9.78
CA LEU A 4 13.79 4.35 10.52
C LEU A 4 13.29 5.35 11.57
N GLU A 5 14.14 6.27 12.02
CA GLU A 5 13.77 7.30 12.98
C GLU A 5 13.11 8.51 12.33
N ASP A 6 13.30 8.66 11.02
CA ASP A 6 12.69 9.68 10.18
C ASP A 6 11.15 9.65 10.31
N GLN A 7 10.55 10.82 10.49
CA GLN A 7 9.12 10.98 10.73
C GLN A 7 8.27 10.43 9.58
N HIS A 8 8.79 10.45 8.33
CA HIS A 8 8.09 9.91 7.17
C HIS A 8 8.05 8.40 7.21
N PHE A 9 9.14 7.78 7.66
CA PHE A 9 9.16 6.35 7.83
C PHE A 9 8.18 5.88 8.92
N LYS A 10 8.06 6.64 10.02
CA LYS A 10 7.06 6.38 11.07
C LYS A 10 5.63 6.47 10.53
N ASN A 11 5.31 7.54 9.80
CA ASN A 11 3.99 7.73 9.20
C ASN A 11 3.68 6.64 8.15
N TYR A 12 4.66 6.30 7.32
CA TYR A 12 4.54 5.21 6.35
C TYR A 12 4.33 3.85 7.03
N LYS A 13 5.06 3.59 8.12
CA LYS A 13 4.91 2.38 8.94
C LYS A 13 3.52 2.32 9.59
N PHE A 14 3.00 3.45 10.06
CA PHE A 14 1.64 3.55 10.58
C PHE A 14 0.60 3.21 9.51
N LEU A 15 0.69 3.82 8.33
CA LEU A 15 -0.20 3.52 7.21
C LEU A 15 -0.14 2.04 6.82
N MET A 16 1.07 1.48 6.68
CA MET A 16 1.24 0.06 6.46
C MET A 16 0.63 -0.79 7.57
N SER A 17 0.71 -0.36 8.83
CA SER A 17 0.14 -1.10 9.95
C SER A 17 -1.40 -1.15 9.87
N CYS A 18 -2.05 -0.05 9.49
CA CYS A 18 -3.50 0.02 9.31
C CYS A 18 -4.02 -1.00 8.28
N TYR A 19 -3.25 -1.28 7.23
CA TYR A 19 -3.63 -2.25 6.20
C TYR A 19 -3.23 -3.71 6.52
N GLY A 20 -2.69 -3.99 7.70
CA GLY A 20 -2.12 -5.31 8.02
C GLY A 20 -0.89 -5.63 7.15
N VAL A 21 -0.24 -4.57 6.68
CA VAL A 21 0.85 -4.56 5.72
C VAL A 21 2.21 -4.39 6.41
N CYS A 22 2.24 -3.93 7.65
CA CYS A 22 3.51 -3.68 8.33
C CYS A 22 4.29 -4.99 8.58
N PRO A 23 5.60 -5.07 8.22
CA PRO A 23 6.42 -6.25 8.46
C PRO A 23 6.76 -6.49 9.94
N TYR A 24 6.57 -5.46 10.78
CA TYR A 24 6.90 -5.47 12.21
C TYR A 24 5.67 -5.70 13.11
N GLN A 25 4.48 -5.90 12.53
CA GLN A 25 3.25 -6.09 13.28
C GLN A 25 3.11 -7.55 13.81
N PRO A 26 2.46 -7.77 14.97
CA PRO A 26 2.18 -9.11 15.48
C PRO A 26 1.38 -9.94 14.46
N ARG A 27 1.69 -11.24 14.36
CA ARG A 27 1.07 -12.16 13.39
C ARG A 27 -0.45 -12.14 13.48
N TYR A 28 -1.01 -12.18 14.68
CA TYR A 28 -2.47 -12.17 14.89
C TYR A 28 -3.15 -10.91 14.31
N GLN A 29 -2.65 -9.72 14.67
CA GLN A 29 -3.20 -8.46 14.17
C GLN A 29 -3.10 -8.36 12.64
N LYS A 30 -1.98 -8.83 12.09
CA LYS A 30 -1.75 -8.88 10.64
C LYS A 30 -2.78 -9.74 9.92
N TYR A 31 -3.08 -10.95 10.42
CA TYR A 31 -4.10 -11.81 9.84
C TYR A 31 -5.51 -11.23 10.00
N LEU A 32 -5.83 -10.68 11.19
CA LEU A 32 -7.12 -10.06 11.44
C LEU A 32 -7.40 -8.91 10.46
N LEU A 33 -6.47 -7.97 10.32
CA LEU A 33 -6.61 -6.84 9.41
C LEU A 33 -6.73 -7.29 7.95
N ARG A 34 -6.00 -8.34 7.56
CA ARG A 34 -6.11 -8.91 6.22
C ARG A 34 -7.49 -9.51 5.96
N CYS A 35 -8.03 -10.27 6.91
CA CYS A 35 -9.38 -10.82 6.82
C CYS A 35 -10.42 -9.72 6.71
N VAL A 36 -10.36 -8.70 7.57
CA VAL A 36 -11.28 -7.54 7.55
C VAL A 36 -11.19 -6.80 6.21
N ALA A 37 -9.98 -6.54 5.71
CA ALA A 37 -9.79 -5.88 4.42
C ALA A 37 -10.38 -6.70 3.25
N THR A 38 -10.14 -8.02 3.24
CA THR A 38 -10.70 -8.91 2.21
C THR A 38 -12.23 -8.94 2.27
N ILE A 39 -12.82 -9.08 3.46
CA ILE A 39 -14.28 -9.05 3.65
C ILE A 39 -14.84 -7.71 3.17
N GLY A 40 -14.21 -6.59 3.53
CA GLY A 40 -14.62 -5.26 3.09
C GLY A 40 -14.61 -5.11 1.57
N ILE A 41 -13.55 -5.57 0.90
CA ILE A 41 -13.47 -5.52 -0.58
C ILE A 41 -14.59 -6.35 -1.22
N PHE A 42 -14.83 -7.57 -0.73
CA PHE A 42 -15.91 -8.41 -1.26
C PHE A 42 -17.30 -7.81 -1.01
N ASN A 43 -17.55 -7.30 0.20
CA ASN A 43 -18.81 -6.63 0.54
C ASN A 43 -19.08 -5.45 -0.41
N ILE A 44 -18.04 -4.70 -0.78
CA ILE A 44 -18.16 -3.59 -1.72
C ILE A 44 -18.31 -4.05 -3.18
N LEU A 45 -17.71 -5.18 -3.56
CA LEU A 45 -17.75 -5.73 -4.92
C LEU A 45 -19.10 -6.39 -5.24
N THR A 46 -19.68 -7.13 -4.29
CA THR A 46 -20.96 -7.85 -4.46
C THR A 46 -22.13 -6.98 -4.96
N PRO A 47 -22.48 -5.83 -4.35
CA PRO A 47 -23.58 -5.01 -4.85
C PRO A 47 -23.28 -4.40 -6.22
N LYS A 48 -22.01 -4.13 -6.52
CA LYS A 48 -21.59 -3.60 -7.83
C LYS A 48 -21.72 -4.64 -8.93
N THR A 49 -21.36 -5.89 -8.65
CA THR A 49 -21.54 -6.99 -9.62
C THR A 49 -23.01 -7.32 -9.82
N ILE A 50 -23.84 -7.28 -8.76
CA ILE A 50 -25.29 -7.44 -8.86
C ILE A 50 -25.88 -6.34 -9.76
N LYS A 51 -25.57 -5.06 -9.50
CA LYS A 51 -26.03 -3.94 -10.32
C LYS A 51 -25.57 -4.04 -11.77
N PHE A 52 -24.34 -4.47 -12.00
CA PHE A 52 -23.82 -4.69 -13.34
C PHE A 52 -24.60 -5.77 -14.10
N ILE A 53 -25.01 -6.85 -13.42
CA ILE A 53 -25.85 -7.91 -13.99
C ILE A 53 -27.28 -7.40 -14.26
N GLU A 54 -27.85 -6.60 -13.37
CA GLU A 54 -29.18 -5.98 -13.57
C GLU A 54 -29.22 -5.07 -14.81
N TYR A 55 -28.12 -4.38 -15.11
CA TYR A 55 -28.02 -3.50 -16.29
C TYR A 55 -27.61 -4.23 -17.57
N LEU A 56 -27.54 -5.57 -17.58
CA LEU A 56 -27.24 -6.30 -18.81
C LEU A 56 -28.26 -5.98 -19.91
N GLY A 57 -27.78 -5.41 -21.01
CA GLY A 57 -28.60 -4.94 -22.13
C GLY A 57 -28.76 -3.42 -22.18
N ASP A 58 -28.42 -2.70 -21.11
CA ASP A 58 -28.37 -1.24 -21.05
C ASP A 58 -26.91 -0.78 -20.95
N LEU A 59 -26.30 -0.53 -22.12
CA LEU A 59 -24.88 -0.18 -22.22
C LEU A 59 -24.53 1.11 -21.47
N ASP A 60 -25.42 2.09 -21.43
CA ASP A 60 -25.17 3.38 -20.78
C ASP A 60 -25.01 3.21 -19.27
N ASN A 61 -25.88 2.39 -18.66
CA ASN A 61 -25.81 2.10 -17.23
C ASN A 61 -24.69 1.10 -16.87
N MET A 62 -24.36 0.17 -17.78
CA MET A 62 -23.22 -0.74 -17.60
C MET A 62 -21.87 0.00 -17.58
N ILE A 63 -21.67 0.95 -18.49
CA ILE A 63 -20.41 1.71 -18.61
C ILE A 63 -20.09 2.46 -17.30
N GLN A 64 -21.10 2.92 -16.57
CA GLN A 64 -20.90 3.59 -15.28
C GLN A 64 -20.40 2.64 -14.18
N CYS A 65 -20.74 1.35 -14.27
CA CYS A 65 -20.35 0.35 -13.27
C CYS A 65 -18.94 -0.21 -13.49
N ILE A 66 -18.47 -0.26 -14.75
CA ILE A 66 -17.19 -0.85 -15.15
C ILE A 66 -15.99 -0.22 -14.41
N PRO A 67 -15.80 1.13 -14.38
CA PRO A 67 -14.65 1.73 -13.71
C PRO A 67 -14.56 1.35 -12.24
N MET A 68 -15.70 1.32 -11.55
CA MET A 68 -15.75 0.94 -10.14
C MET A 68 -15.35 -0.52 -9.95
N ILE A 69 -15.89 -1.45 -10.74
CA ILE A 69 -15.50 -2.86 -10.66
C ILE A 69 -14.00 -3.03 -10.94
N CYS A 70 -13.49 -2.39 -11.99
CA CYS A 70 -12.06 -2.41 -12.36
C CYS A 70 -11.17 -1.93 -11.22
N VAL A 71 -11.48 -0.78 -10.59
CA VAL A 71 -10.67 -0.24 -9.49
C VAL A 71 -10.64 -1.22 -8.30
N HIS A 72 -11.75 -1.85 -7.96
CA HIS A 72 -11.81 -2.78 -6.83
C HIS A 72 -11.08 -4.09 -7.13
N LEU A 73 -11.17 -4.60 -8.37
CA LEU A 73 -10.40 -5.76 -8.81
C LEU A 73 -8.89 -5.48 -8.82
N LEU A 74 -8.47 -4.31 -9.34
CA LEU A 74 -7.07 -3.90 -9.30
C LEU A 74 -6.56 -3.76 -7.86
N GLY A 75 -7.38 -3.20 -6.97
CA GLY A 75 -7.09 -3.15 -5.54
C GLY A 75 -6.90 -4.54 -4.93
N LEU A 76 -7.78 -5.48 -5.24
CA LEU A 76 -7.71 -6.86 -4.77
C LEU A 76 -6.44 -7.57 -5.27
N VAL A 77 -6.09 -7.42 -6.54
CA VAL A 77 -4.87 -7.98 -7.13
C VAL A 77 -3.64 -7.41 -6.44
N LYS A 78 -3.57 -6.08 -6.25
CA LYS A 78 -2.46 -5.45 -5.52
C LYS A 78 -2.37 -5.93 -4.08
N PHE A 79 -3.51 -6.05 -3.40
CA PHE A 79 -3.58 -6.53 -2.03
C PHE A 79 -3.11 -7.99 -1.91
N ALA A 80 -3.56 -8.87 -2.82
CA ALA A 80 -3.10 -10.24 -2.89
C ALA A 80 -1.60 -10.35 -3.18
N ASN A 81 -1.11 -9.61 -4.19
CA ASN A 81 0.30 -9.56 -4.53
C ASN A 81 1.15 -9.15 -3.33
N TRP A 82 0.68 -8.16 -2.57
CA TRP A 82 1.33 -7.71 -1.35
C TRP A 82 1.35 -8.80 -0.27
N MET A 83 0.24 -9.52 -0.07
CA MET A 83 0.18 -10.62 0.89
C MET A 83 1.17 -11.74 0.57
N PHE A 84 1.26 -12.15 -0.70
CA PHE A 84 2.18 -13.19 -1.16
C PHE A 84 3.65 -12.75 -1.07
N ASN A 85 3.93 -11.49 -1.42
CA ASN A 85 5.29 -10.94 -1.40
C ASN A 85 5.68 -10.29 -0.06
N ALA A 86 4.90 -10.48 1.00
CA ALA A 86 5.12 -9.81 2.28
C ALA A 86 6.52 -10.07 2.87
N ASN A 87 7.09 -11.26 2.64
CA ASN A 87 8.44 -11.59 3.09
C ASN A 87 9.53 -10.86 2.28
N ALA A 88 9.35 -10.73 0.95
CA ALA A 88 10.26 -9.98 0.10
C ALA A 88 10.25 -8.48 0.47
N ILE A 89 9.06 -7.93 0.75
CA ILE A 89 8.89 -6.55 1.22
C ILE A 89 9.56 -6.35 2.57
N LYS A 90 9.38 -7.28 3.52
CA LYS A 90 10.11 -7.26 4.79
C LYS A 90 11.62 -7.25 4.59
N ARG A 91 12.14 -8.10 3.71
CA ARG A 91 13.57 -8.17 3.39
C ARG A 91 14.09 -6.85 2.83
N LEU A 92 13.34 -6.20 1.94
CA LEU A 92 13.68 -4.89 1.40
C LEU A 92 13.80 -3.83 2.50
N PHE A 93 12.87 -3.78 3.46
CA PHE A 93 12.96 -2.84 4.58
C PHE A 93 14.20 -3.07 5.44
N VAL A 94 14.53 -4.33 5.73
CA VAL A 94 15.74 -4.67 6.50
C VAL A 94 17.01 -4.26 5.74
N LEU A 95 17.03 -4.46 4.42
CA LEU A 95 18.16 -4.03 3.59
C LEU A 95 18.30 -2.52 3.57
N MET A 96 17.20 -1.78 3.38
CA MET A 96 17.24 -0.31 3.41
C MET A 96 17.75 0.23 4.76
N GLU A 97 17.31 -0.36 5.87
CA GLU A 97 17.83 0.00 7.19
C GLU A 97 19.34 -0.27 7.31
N ARG A 98 19.76 -1.48 6.94
CA ARG A 98 21.18 -1.88 7.01
C ARG A 98 22.04 -0.96 6.17
N ASP A 99 21.67 -0.80 4.90
CA ASP A 99 22.42 -0.01 3.94
C ASP A 99 22.48 1.46 4.39
N GLY A 100 21.38 2.01 4.92
CA GLY A 100 21.37 3.36 5.49
C GLY A 100 22.30 3.60 6.68
N LYS A 101 22.59 2.55 7.46
CA LYS A 101 23.56 2.57 8.57
C LYS A 101 24.99 2.33 8.11
N THR A 102 25.20 1.52 7.06
CA THR A 102 26.53 1.13 6.58
C THR A 102 27.10 2.02 5.47
N LEU A 103 26.29 2.89 4.88
CA LEU A 103 26.71 3.81 3.82
C LEU A 103 27.82 4.76 4.31
N LYS A 104 29.01 4.65 3.71
CA LYS A 104 30.17 5.50 4.01
C LYS A 104 30.39 6.61 2.98
N SER A 105 30.07 6.34 1.71
CA SER A 105 30.19 7.32 0.62
C SER A 105 29.14 8.43 0.75
N GLU A 106 29.56 9.68 0.61
CA GLU A 106 28.64 10.82 0.59
C GLU A 106 27.76 10.82 -0.66
N GLU A 107 28.28 10.38 -1.80
CA GLU A 107 27.51 10.27 -3.05
C GLU A 107 26.33 9.30 -2.91
N ASP A 108 26.58 8.12 -2.32
CA ASP A 108 25.52 7.13 -2.07
C ASP A 108 24.47 7.67 -1.10
N LYS A 109 24.88 8.46 -0.10
CA LYS A 109 23.96 9.07 0.88
C LYS A 109 23.05 10.08 0.19
N GLU A 110 23.60 10.92 -0.69
CA GLU A 110 22.81 11.87 -1.48
C GLU A 110 21.81 11.16 -2.40
N ILE A 111 22.22 10.08 -3.07
CA ILE A 111 21.33 9.29 -3.92
C ILE A 111 20.17 8.75 -3.08
N MET A 112 20.47 8.15 -1.93
CA MET A 112 19.45 7.59 -1.04
C MET A 112 18.49 8.66 -0.52
N GLN A 113 18.99 9.84 -0.13
CA GLN A 113 18.15 10.97 0.28
C GLN A 113 17.23 11.46 -0.84
N ARG A 114 17.74 11.58 -2.08
CA ARG A 114 16.91 11.96 -3.25
C ARG A 114 15.75 10.98 -3.45
N TRP A 115 15.99 9.68 -3.33
CA TRP A 115 14.93 8.66 -3.44
C TRP A 115 13.93 8.71 -2.29
N LEU A 116 14.38 8.95 -1.06
CA LEU A 116 13.50 9.12 0.09
C LEU A 116 12.56 10.33 -0.08
N ILE A 117 13.09 11.48 -0.51
CA ILE A 117 12.31 12.70 -0.76
C ILE A 117 11.27 12.46 -1.88
N ARG A 118 11.67 11.80 -2.97
CA ARG A 118 10.74 11.45 -4.06
C ARG A 118 9.63 10.53 -3.59
N THR A 119 9.97 9.50 -2.81
CA THR A 119 9.00 8.53 -2.28
C THR A 119 8.03 9.20 -1.31
N ARG A 120 8.51 10.11 -0.47
CA ARG A 120 7.70 10.95 0.43
C ARG A 120 6.68 11.78 -0.33
N LYS A 121 7.12 12.51 -1.37
CA LYS A 121 6.23 13.31 -2.23
C LYS A 121 5.16 12.45 -2.91
N LEU A 122 5.56 11.31 -3.49
CA LEU A 122 4.64 10.40 -4.16
C LEU A 122 3.60 9.82 -3.18
N THR A 123 4.05 9.37 -2.01
CA THR A 123 3.16 8.83 -0.98
C THR A 123 2.18 9.89 -0.48
N SER A 124 2.65 11.12 -0.28
CA SER A 124 1.81 12.24 0.13
C SER A 124 0.74 12.58 -0.91
N ALA A 125 1.12 12.67 -2.19
CA ALA A 125 0.20 12.91 -3.28
C ALA A 125 -0.84 11.78 -3.42
N TYR A 126 -0.43 10.53 -3.26
CA TYR A 126 -1.31 9.37 -3.42
C TYR A 126 -2.30 9.21 -2.25
N THR A 127 -1.85 9.46 -1.03
CA THR A 127 -2.67 9.28 0.18
C THR A 127 -3.48 10.52 0.57
N GLY A 128 -3.17 11.68 -0.02
CA GLY A 128 -3.71 12.98 0.40
C GLY A 128 -3.23 13.42 1.79
N ILE A 129 -2.40 12.62 2.46
CA ILE A 129 -1.81 12.95 3.75
C ILE A 129 -0.60 13.83 3.48
N ASN A 130 -0.59 15.06 4.00
CA ASN A 130 0.57 15.94 3.94
C ASN A 130 1.69 15.36 4.79
N LEU A 131 2.56 14.58 4.14
CA LEU A 131 3.76 14.04 4.77
C LEU A 131 4.91 15.06 4.70
N LEU A 132 4.70 16.28 4.18
CA LEU A 132 5.73 17.28 3.86
C LEU A 132 6.20 18.15 5.04
N HIS A 133 5.71 17.93 6.26
CA HIS A 133 6.32 18.44 7.49
C HIS A 133 7.02 17.30 8.22
#